data_AF-A0A2N3DLB8-F1
#
_entry.id   AF-A0A2N3DLB8-F1
#
_cell.length_a   1.000
_cell.length_b   1.000
_cell.length_c   1.000
_cell.angle_alpha   90.00
_cell.angle_beta   90.00
_cell.angle_gamma   90.00
#
_symmetry.space_group_name_H-M   'P 1'
#
loop_
_entity.id
_entity.type
_entity.pdbx_description
1 polymer ?
#
loop_
_entity_poly.entity_id
_entity_poly.type
_entity_poly.pdbx_seq_one_letter_code
_entity_poly.pdbx_strand_id
1 'polypeptide(L)' 'GLVARGALTGLSFGYRVRAARGGMPRELLALDLAEVSLVARPMQALARVIAVDPPHLWGGGSAKR' A
#
# COMPACT_ATOMS: atom_id res chain seq x y z
N GLY A 1 5.86 -15.48 -0.29
CA GLY A 1 6.44 -14.59 -1.32
C GLY A 1 7.36 -13.56 -0.68
N LEU A 2 7.98 -12.66 -1.46
CA LEU A 2 8.91 -11.63 -0.96
C LEU A 2 8.30 -10.76 0.15
N VAL A 3 7.02 -10.39 0.00
CA VAL A 3 6.27 -9.58 0.98
C VAL A 3 6.12 -10.28 2.32
N ALA A 4 5.62 -11.53 2.33
CA ALA A 4 5.46 -12.33 3.54
C ALA A 4 6.78 -12.58 4.29
N ARG A 5 7.93 -12.46 3.61
CA ARG A 5 9.27 -12.58 4.21
C ARG A 5 9.89 -11.22 4.57
N GLY A 6 9.16 -10.11 4.40
CA GLY A 6 9.66 -8.76 4.68
C GLY A 6 10.74 -8.26 3.71
N ALA A 7 10.97 -8.93 2.58
CA ALA A 7 11.98 -8.53 1.59
C ALA A 7 11.52 -7.39 0.67
N LEU A 8 10.20 -7.16 0.58
CA LEU A 8 9.59 -6.06 -0.17
C LEU A 8 8.51 -5.41 0.71
N THR A 9 8.82 -4.25 1.27
CA THR A 9 7.97 -3.58 2.28
C THR A 9 7.61 -2.15 1.93
N GLY A 10 8.22 -1.53 0.93
CA GLY A 10 7.90 -0.15 0.54
C GLY A 10 6.59 -0.05 -0.20
N LEU A 11 5.88 1.06 -0.01
CA LEU A 11 4.66 1.41 -0.71
C LEU A 11 4.83 2.70 -1.51
N SER A 12 4.23 2.72 -2.69
CA SER A 12 3.97 3.91 -3.47
C SER A 12 2.52 3.88 -3.94
N PHE A 13 1.96 5.04 -4.24
CA PHE A 13 0.60 5.14 -4.75
C PHE A 13 0.50 6.21 -5.82
N GLY A 14 -0.22 5.88 -6.89
CA GLY A 14 -0.61 6.82 -7.93
C GLY A 14 -1.94 7.47 -7.57
N TYR A 15 -2.04 8.79 -7.71
CA TYR A 15 -3.22 9.54 -7.32
C TYR A 15 -3.44 10.78 -8.17
N ARG A 16 -4.69 11.28 -8.17
CA ARG A 16 -5.06 12.59 -8.70
C ARG A 16 -5.43 13.51 -7.54
N VAL A 17 -4.87 14.72 -7.55
CA VAL A 17 -5.12 15.72 -6.50
C VAL A 17 -6.45 16.43 -6.74
N ARG A 18 -7.28 16.52 -5.69
CA ARG A 18 -8.56 17.25 -5.71
C ARG A 18 -8.51 18.53 -4.89
N ALA A 19 -7.81 18.51 -3.75
CA ALA A 19 -7.54 19.68 -2.94
C ALA A 19 -6.16 19.59 -2.29
N ALA A 20 -5.46 20.72 -2.22
CA ALA A 20 -4.14 20.83 -1.61
C ALA A 20 -3.84 22.28 -1.23
N ARG A 21 -2.87 22.49 -0.34
CA ARG A 21 -2.41 23.82 0.08
C ARG A 21 -0.88 23.85 0.27
N GLY A 22 -0.32 25.06 0.34
CA GLY A 22 1.13 25.25 0.49
C GLY A 22 1.92 25.02 -0.81
N GLY A 23 3.25 25.02 -0.71
CA GLY A 23 4.16 24.95 -1.85
C GLY A 23 5.17 23.81 -1.75
N MET A 24 6.15 23.93 -0.86
CA MET A 24 7.27 22.98 -0.71
C MET A 24 7.62 22.74 0.78
N PRO A 25 7.10 21.66 1.40
CA PRO A 25 6.15 20.70 0.84
C PRO A 25 4.72 21.25 0.79
N ARG A 26 3.94 20.80 -0.20
CA ARG A 26 2.49 21.00 -0.25
C ARG A 26 1.78 19.91 0.54
N GLU A 27 0.70 20.27 1.22
CA GLU A 27 -0.18 19.33 1.90
C GLU A 27 -1.32 18.90 0.96
N LEU A 28 -1.60 17.60 0.92
CA LEU A 28 -2.65 17.01 0.10
C LEU A 28 -3.87 16.75 1.00
N LEU A 29 -4.96 17.46 0.77
CA LEU A 29 -6.16 17.42 1.62
C LEU A 29 -7.22 16.45 1.10
N ALA A 30 -7.29 16.26 -0.24
CA ALA A 30 -8.21 15.32 -0.87
C ALA A 30 -7.60 14.77 -2.18
N LEU A 31 -7.72 13.46 -2.36
CA LEU A 31 -7.11 12.72 -3.47
C LEU A 31 -8.07 11.64 -4.00
N ASP A 32 -8.06 11.42 -5.31
CA ASP A 32 -8.61 10.22 -5.93
C ASP A 32 -7.45 9.21 -6.08
N LEU A 33 -7.53 8.07 -5.39
CA LEU A 33 -6.52 7.01 -5.43
C LEU A 33 -6.70 6.15 -6.69
N ALA A 34 -5.66 6.02 -7.51
CA ALA A 34 -5.71 5.23 -8.74
C ALA A 34 -5.11 3.83 -8.53
N GLU A 35 -3.97 3.74 -7.85
CA GLU A 35 -3.25 2.48 -7.65
C GLU A 35 -2.39 2.50 -6.40
N VAL A 36 -2.06 1.31 -5.90
CA VAL A 36 -1.11 1.08 -4.82
C VAL A 36 -0.14 0.00 -5.26
N SER A 37 1.16 0.29 -5.16
CA SER A 37 2.24 -0.56 -5.66
C SER A 37 3.29 -0.80 -4.58
N LEU A 38 3.84 -2.01 -4.57
CA LEU A 38 4.97 -2.37 -3.72
C LEU A 38 6.29 -1.96 -4.39
N VAL A 39 7.15 -1.29 -3.65
CA VAL A 39 8.42 -0.76 -4.16
C VAL A 39 9.56 -1.07 -3.20
N ALA A 40 10.78 -1.21 -3.73
CA ALA A 40 11.97 -1.42 -2.89
C ALA A 40 12.32 -0.16 -2.08
N ARG A 41 12.17 1.03 -2.69
CA ARG A 41 12.53 2.33 -2.10
C ARG A 41 11.35 3.29 -2.24
N PRO A 42 10.56 3.51 -1.17
CA PRO A 42 9.44 4.44 -1.22
C PRO A 42 9.92 5.89 -1.16
N MET A 43 9.17 6.80 -1.80
CA MET A 43 9.46 8.24 -1.72
C MET A 43 9.21 8.81 -0.32
N GLN A 44 8.26 8.25 0.42
CA GLN A 44 8.01 8.57 1.83
C GLN A 44 8.48 7.40 2.70
N ALA A 45 9.42 7.66 3.61
CA ALA A 45 10.15 6.61 4.32
C ALA A 45 9.26 5.65 5.15
N LEU A 46 8.15 6.17 5.68
CA LEU A 46 7.20 5.44 6.52
C LEU A 46 6.08 4.76 5.71
N ALA A 47 6.01 4.95 4.39
CA ALA A 47 5.07 4.28 3.52
C ALA A 47 5.51 2.82 3.37
N ARG A 48 5.12 2.01 4.35
CA ARG A 48 5.55 0.62 4.53
C ARG A 48 4.38 -0.31 4.80
N VAL A 49 4.51 -1.55 4.34
CA VAL A 49 3.65 -2.65 4.79
C VAL A 49 3.99 -2.97 6.24
N ILE A 50 3.01 -2.85 7.13
CA ILE A 50 3.17 -3.10 8.57
C ILE A 50 2.58 -4.45 9.02
N ALA A 51 1.72 -5.03 8.21
CA ALA A 51 1.09 -6.32 8.45
C ALA A 51 0.74 -6.98 7.12
N VAL A 52 0.74 -8.30 7.12
CA VAL A 52 0.26 -9.12 6.02
C VAL A 52 -0.63 -10.17 6.65
N ASP A 53 -1.87 -10.27 6.20
CA ASP A 53 -2.72 -11.36 6.66
C ASP A 53 -2.10 -12.70 6.27
N PRO A 54 -2.25 -13.74 7.12
CA PRO A 54 -1.86 -15.07 6.74
C PRO A 54 -2.52 -15.40 5.39
N PRO A 55 -1.85 -16.16 4.52
CA PRO A 55 -2.43 -16.54 3.24
C PRO A 55 -3.79 -17.18 3.51
N HIS A 56 -4.86 -16.46 3.21
CA HIS A 56 -6.17 -17.07 3.20
C HIS A 56 -6.19 -17.92 1.93
N LEU A 57 -6.52 -19.20 2.07
CA LEU A 57 -6.72 -20.08 0.94
C LEU A 57 -8.00 -19.60 0.24
N TRP A 58 -7.88 -18.61 -0.66
CA TRP A 58 -9.00 -18.28 -1.53
C TRP A 58 -9.15 -19.41 -2.55
N GLY A 59 -9.92 -20.41 -2.12
CA GLY A 59 -10.23 -21.64 -2.83
C GLY A 59 -11.21 -22.43 -1.98
N GLY A 60 -12.48 -22.36 -2.36
CA GLY A 60 -13.58 -22.96 -1.61
C GLY A 60 -13.36 -24.45 -1.35
N GLY A 61 -13.57 -24.83 -0.10
CA GLY A 61 -13.68 -26.21 0.34
C GLY A 61 -14.18 -26.18 1.77
N SER A 62 -15.51 -26.24 1.93
CA SER A 62 -16.14 -26.42 3.24
C SER A 62 -15.59 -27.71 3.85
N ALA A 63 -14.64 -27.58 4.79
CA ALA A 63 -14.30 -28.68 5.67
C ALA A 63 -15.47 -28.82 6.65
N LYS A 64 -16.50 -29.59 6.25
CA LYS A 64 -17.46 -30.13 7.20
C LYS A 64 -16.68 -30.97 8.22
N ARG A 65 -16.71 -30.53 9.48
CA ARG A 65 -16.63 -31.42 10.62
C ARG A 65 -17.98 -31.38 11.33
#